data_AF-A0A7C7FZQ9-F1
#
_entry.id   AF-A0A7C7FZQ9-F1
#
_cell.length_a   1.000
_cell.length_b   1.000
_cell.length_c   1.000
_cell.angle_alpha   90.00
_cell.angle_beta   90.00
_cell.angle_gamma   90.00
#
_symmetry.space_group_name_H-M   'P 1'
#
loop_
_entity.id
_entity.type
_entity.pdbx_description
1 polymer ?
#
loop_
_entity_poly.entity_id
_entity_poly.type
_entity_poly.pdbx_seq_one_letter_code
_entity_poly.pdbx_strand_id
1 'polypeptide(L)'
;MSPESKGLHVGDPTELGRLVARALEQPDTMSQGQHLAQASETTSWQGIVDTLNAQGHNFALKQVPNEAYDAFPFPGAQELREMMNYFEEYTYFGPDADSKIALARKLCPEGFTTFAEWASRNMKP
;
A
#
# COMPACT_ATOMS: atom_id res chain seq x y z
N MET A 1 -15.45 1.02 1.87
CA MET A 1 -14.40 2.05 1.97
C MET A 1 -14.84 3.35 1.34
N SER A 2 -14.89 4.42 2.15
CA SER A 2 -14.93 5.79 1.62
C SER A 2 -13.78 6.01 0.62
N PRO A 3 -14.03 6.50 -0.61
CA PRO A 3 -13.00 6.79 -1.62
C PRO A 3 -11.82 7.62 -1.12
N GLU A 4 -12.08 8.50 -0.14
CA GLU A 4 -11.12 9.43 0.43
C GLU A 4 -10.36 8.87 1.65
N SER A 5 -10.77 7.71 2.18
CA SER A 5 -10.12 7.12 3.33
C SER A 5 -8.69 6.68 2.98
N LYS A 6 -7.72 7.12 3.76
CA LYS A 6 -6.30 6.81 3.57
C LYS A 6 -5.94 5.45 4.19
N GLY A 7 -6.48 4.38 3.61
CA GLY A 7 -6.26 3.01 4.07
C GLY A 7 -5.14 2.27 3.33
N LEU A 8 -4.64 2.80 2.21
CA LEU A 8 -3.71 2.11 1.33
C LEU A 8 -2.27 2.50 1.67
N HIS A 9 -1.43 1.51 1.89
CA HIS A 9 0.03 1.68 1.95
C HIS A 9 0.61 1.20 0.63
N VAL A 10 1.32 2.08 -0.08
CA VAL A 10 1.85 1.83 -1.42
C VAL A 10 3.36 1.69 -1.37
N GLY A 11 3.89 0.74 -2.14
CA GLY A 11 5.31 0.48 -2.23
C GLY A 11 5.64 -0.34 -3.47
N ASP A 12 6.83 -0.11 -4.04
CA ASP A 12 7.35 -0.93 -5.13
C ASP A 12 7.90 -2.26 -4.56
N PRO A 13 7.29 -3.42 -4.89
CA PRO A 13 7.72 -4.70 -4.36
C PRO A 13 9.17 -5.06 -4.75
N THR A 14 9.72 -4.48 -5.82
CA THR A 14 11.11 -4.71 -6.22
C THR A 14 12.12 -4.12 -5.23
N GLU A 15 11.71 -3.15 -4.42
CA GLU A 15 12.55 -2.51 -3.40
C GLU A 15 12.56 -3.26 -2.06
N LEU A 16 11.70 -4.27 -1.89
CA LEU A 16 11.61 -5.07 -0.66
C LEU A 16 12.92 -5.79 -0.34
N GLY A 17 13.61 -6.32 -1.37
CA GLY A 17 14.89 -7.01 -1.20
C GLY A 17 15.96 -6.13 -0.55
N ARG A 18 15.97 -4.83 -0.86
CA ARG A 18 16.87 -3.86 -0.24
C ARG A 18 16.57 -3.68 1.24
N LEU A 19 15.30 -3.52 1.62
CA LEU A 19 14.90 -3.39 3.03
C LEU A 19 15.30 -4.64 3.83
N VAL A 20 15.06 -5.83 3.26
CA VAL A 20 15.46 -7.11 3.87
C VAL A 20 16.98 -7.18 4.06
N ALA A 21 17.77 -6.81 3.04
CA ALA A 21 19.22 -6.79 3.15
C ALA A 21 19.70 -5.85 4.28
N ARG A 22 19.16 -4.63 4.37
CA ARG A 22 19.50 -3.67 5.44
C ARG A 22 19.15 -4.17 6.83
N ALA A 23 18.03 -4.89 6.97
CA ALA A 23 17.65 -5.49 8.25
C ALA A 23 18.65 -6.56 8.69
N LEU A 24 19.13 -7.39 7.75
CA LEU A 24 20.12 -8.44 8.01
C LEU A 24 21.52 -7.88 8.33
N GLU A 25 21.88 -6.71 7.78
CA GLU A 25 23.14 -6.01 8.06
C GLU A 25 23.18 -5.36 9.45
N GLN A 26 22.02 -5.17 10.09
CA GLN A 26 21.90 -4.49 11.40
C GLN A 26 21.20 -5.39 12.45
N PRO A 27 21.71 -6.60 12.70
CA PRO A 27 21.04 -7.58 13.57
C PRO A 27 20.88 -7.08 15.02
N ASP A 28 21.78 -6.22 15.50
CA ASP A 28 21.69 -5.65 16.86
C ASP A 28 20.61 -4.56 16.98
N THR A 29 20.28 -3.90 15.87
CA THR A 29 19.23 -2.87 15.83
C THR A 29 17.85 -3.48 15.62
N MET A 30 17.78 -4.61 14.92
CA MET A 30 16.55 -5.36 14.66
C MET A 30 16.30 -6.38 15.77
N SER A 31 15.42 -6.05 16.71
CA SER A 31 15.05 -6.99 17.77
C SER A 31 14.12 -8.08 17.26
N GLN A 32 14.17 -9.27 17.86
CA GLN A 32 13.19 -10.32 17.57
C GLN A 32 11.75 -9.81 17.77
N GLY A 33 10.88 -10.12 16.81
CA GLY A 33 9.44 -9.78 16.86
C GLY A 33 9.08 -8.39 16.33
N GLN A 34 10.04 -7.59 15.83
CA GLN A 34 9.72 -6.34 15.15
C GLN A 34 9.11 -6.59 13.75
N HIS A 35 8.19 -5.73 13.36
CA HIS A 35 7.59 -5.73 12.03
C HIS A 35 8.09 -4.51 11.24
N LEU A 36 8.62 -4.76 10.04
CA LEU A 36 9.04 -3.74 9.10
C LEU A 36 7.97 -3.62 8.00
N ALA A 37 7.45 -2.41 7.81
CA ALA A 37 6.46 -2.14 6.78
C ALA A 37 7.08 -1.29 5.67
N GLN A 38 7.22 -1.90 4.49
CA GLN A 38 7.70 -1.19 3.31
C GLN A 38 6.54 -0.41 2.68
N ALA A 39 6.60 0.92 2.77
CA ALA A 39 5.74 1.81 2.01
C ALA A 39 6.42 3.16 1.77
N SER A 40 6.24 3.70 0.58
CA SER A 40 6.64 5.08 0.26
C SER A 40 5.65 6.07 0.82
N GLU A 41 4.35 5.79 0.69
CA GLU A 41 3.28 6.69 1.10
C GLU A 41 2.02 5.94 1.57
N THR A 42 1.13 6.69 2.23
CA THR A 42 -0.22 6.24 2.60
C THR A 42 -1.23 7.10 1.84
N THR A 43 -2.11 6.47 1.08
CA THR A 43 -3.05 7.16 0.18
C THR A 43 -4.44 6.52 0.21
N SER A 44 -5.36 7.11 -0.52
CA SER A 44 -6.74 6.65 -0.71
C SER A 44 -6.94 6.11 -2.13
N TRP A 45 -8.05 5.40 -2.37
CA TRP A 45 -8.39 4.97 -3.73
C TRP A 45 -8.59 6.16 -4.68
N GLN A 46 -9.18 7.25 -4.19
CA GLN A 46 -9.29 8.48 -4.97
C GLN A 46 -7.91 9.09 -5.24
N GLY A 47 -7.00 9.08 -4.27
CA GLY A 47 -5.63 9.57 -4.45
C GLY A 47 -4.85 8.81 -5.52
N ILE A 48 -5.08 7.50 -5.67
CA ILE A 48 -4.53 6.70 -6.78
C ILE A 48 -5.08 7.20 -8.13
N VAL A 49 -6.40 7.36 -8.23
CA VAL A 49 -7.06 7.85 -9.46
C VAL A 49 -6.59 9.25 -9.83
N ASP A 50 -6.52 10.16 -8.85
CA ASP A 50 -6.07 11.54 -9.05
C ASP A 50 -4.62 11.59 -9.52
N THR A 51 -3.74 10.76 -8.95
CA THR A 51 -2.34 10.66 -9.37
C THR A 51 -2.22 10.21 -10.82
N LEU A 52 -2.98 9.18 -11.22
CA LEU A 52 -2.98 8.71 -12.60
C LEU A 52 -3.56 9.75 -13.56
N ASN A 53 -4.67 10.39 -13.22
CA ASN A 53 -5.30 11.40 -14.07
C ASN A 53 -4.42 12.65 -14.23
N ALA A 54 -3.68 13.05 -13.19
CA ALA A 54 -2.68 14.11 -13.28
C ALA A 54 -1.53 13.76 -14.25
N GLN A 55 -1.29 12.47 -14.51
CA GLN A 55 -0.33 11.97 -15.49
C GLN A 55 -0.92 11.76 -16.89
N GLY A 56 -2.16 12.20 -17.13
CA GLY A 56 -2.80 12.16 -18.44
C GLY A 56 -3.74 10.98 -18.67
N HIS A 57 -3.97 10.13 -17.66
CA HIS A 57 -4.99 9.09 -17.72
C HIS A 57 -6.41 9.67 -17.57
N ASN A 58 -7.43 8.85 -17.84
CA ASN A 58 -8.84 9.21 -17.66
C ASN A 58 -9.60 8.09 -16.95
N PHE A 59 -9.33 7.95 -15.65
CA PHE A 59 -9.98 6.97 -14.79
C PHE A 59 -11.02 7.63 -13.87
N ALA A 60 -12.00 6.83 -13.47
CA ALA A 60 -12.98 7.18 -12.45
C ALA A 60 -13.10 6.03 -11.46
N LEU A 61 -13.30 6.36 -10.18
CA LEU A 61 -13.53 5.37 -9.15
C LEU A 61 -14.99 4.91 -9.16
N LYS A 62 -15.21 3.60 -9.11
CA LYS A 62 -16.54 3.01 -8.90
C LYS A 62 -16.54 2.18 -7.63
N GLN A 63 -17.25 2.66 -6.62
CA GLN A 63 -17.47 1.91 -5.39
C GLN A 63 -18.49 0.79 -5.63
N VAL A 64 -18.20 -0.39 -5.09
CA VAL A 64 -19.05 -1.59 -5.20
C VAL A 64 -19.48 -1.99 -3.78
N PRO A 65 -20.79 -2.16 -3.49
CA PRO A 65 -21.27 -2.68 -2.21
C PRO A 65 -20.78 -4.10 -1.94
N ASN A 66 -20.69 -4.48 -0.67
CA ASN A 66 -20.16 -5.79 -0.25
C ASN A 66 -20.94 -6.95 -0.89
N GLU A 67 -22.27 -6.89 -0.87
CA GLU A 67 -23.15 -7.93 -1.43
C GLU A 67 -22.98 -8.07 -2.95
N ALA A 68 -22.69 -6.96 -3.62
CA ALA A 68 -22.44 -6.96 -5.06
C ALA A 68 -21.04 -7.50 -5.39
N TYR A 69 -20.04 -7.24 -4.54
CA TYR A 69 -18.69 -7.77 -4.72
C TYR A 69 -18.65 -9.28 -4.49
N ASP A 70 -19.36 -9.78 -3.48
CA ASP A 70 -19.47 -11.22 -3.16
C ASP A 70 -20.08 -12.04 -4.30
N ALA A 71 -20.90 -11.41 -5.15
CA ALA A 71 -21.51 -12.05 -6.31
C ALA A 71 -20.56 -12.16 -7.53
N PHE A 72 -19.34 -11.63 -7.44
CA PHE A 72 -18.39 -11.73 -8.56
C PHE A 72 -17.95 -13.18 -8.81
N PRO A 73 -17.85 -13.61 -10.08
CA PRO A 73 -17.66 -15.02 -10.44
C PRO A 73 -16.18 -15.44 -10.39
N PHE A 74 -15.46 -15.04 -9.35
CA PHE A 74 -14.07 -15.46 -9.15
C PHE A 74 -13.84 -15.99 -7.71
N PRO A 75 -13.02 -17.05 -7.54
CA PRO A 75 -12.68 -17.56 -6.21
C PRO A 75 -11.95 -16.50 -5.39
N GLY A 76 -12.31 -16.34 -4.11
CA GLY A 76 -11.68 -15.35 -3.24
C GLY A 76 -12.41 -14.01 -3.16
N ALA A 77 -13.56 -13.84 -3.83
CA ALA A 77 -14.30 -12.57 -3.83
C ALA A 77 -14.67 -12.11 -2.41
N GLN A 78 -15.15 -13.03 -1.58
CA GLN A 78 -15.52 -12.74 -0.19
C GLN A 78 -14.28 -12.38 0.64
N GLU A 79 -13.20 -13.13 0.50
CA GLU A 79 -11.93 -12.89 1.22
C GLU A 79 -11.32 -11.53 0.85
N LEU A 80 -11.33 -11.15 -0.43
CA LEU A 80 -10.88 -9.84 -0.86
C LEU A 80 -11.79 -8.73 -0.32
N ARG A 81 -13.11 -8.93 -0.33
CA ARG A 81 -14.05 -7.97 0.25
C ARG A 81 -13.80 -7.78 1.76
N GLU A 82 -13.55 -8.86 2.51
CA GLU A 82 -13.20 -8.75 3.93
C GLU A 82 -11.83 -8.09 4.15
N MET A 83 -10.84 -8.37 3.31
CA MET A 83 -9.57 -7.66 3.33
C MET A 83 -9.77 -6.14 3.12
N MET A 84 -10.63 -5.74 2.18
CA MET A 84 -10.94 -4.33 1.95
C MET A 84 -11.68 -3.69 3.14
N ASN A 85 -12.58 -4.42 3.81
CA ASN A 85 -13.21 -3.97 5.05
C ASN A 85 -12.16 -3.77 6.16
N TYR A 86 -11.22 -4.70 6.30
CA TYR A 86 -10.12 -4.57 7.27
C TYR A 86 -9.27 -3.33 6.99
N PHE A 87 -8.95 -3.03 5.73
CA PHE A 87 -8.19 -1.83 5.38
C PHE A 87 -8.93 -0.53 5.73
N GLU A 88 -10.27 -0.54 5.68
CA GLU A 88 -11.08 0.63 6.04
C GLU A 88 -11.01 0.94 7.53
N GLU A 89 -10.95 -0.09 8.36
CA GLU A 89 -10.91 0.05 9.81
C GLU A 89 -9.48 0.21 10.36
N TYR A 90 -8.50 -0.47 9.76
CA TYR A 90 -7.15 -0.61 10.33
C TYR A 90 -6.01 -0.22 9.39
N THR A 91 -6.27 0.19 8.14
CA THR A 91 -5.28 0.33 7.05
C THR A 91 -4.62 -1.00 6.65
N TYR A 92 -3.87 -1.02 5.54
CA TYR A 92 -3.24 -2.25 5.02
C TYR A 92 -2.29 -2.94 6.00
N PHE A 93 -1.49 -2.19 6.77
CA PHE A 93 -0.53 -2.75 7.73
C PHE A 93 -1.11 -2.97 9.13
N GLY A 94 -2.41 -2.75 9.28
CA GLY A 94 -3.12 -2.87 10.55
C GLY A 94 -2.70 -1.81 11.57
N PRO A 95 -3.00 -2.05 12.87
CA PRO A 95 -2.59 -1.18 13.96
C PRO A 95 -1.08 -0.91 13.96
N ASP A 96 -0.68 0.27 14.45
CA ASP A 96 0.73 0.70 14.54
C ASP A 96 1.48 0.78 13.20
N ALA A 97 0.75 0.92 12.07
CA ALA A 97 1.33 1.06 10.73
C ALA A 97 2.46 2.11 10.69
N ASP A 98 2.21 3.29 11.28
CA ASP A 98 3.18 4.40 11.30
C ASP A 98 4.52 4.00 11.95
N SER A 99 4.47 3.26 13.06
CA SER A 99 5.68 2.79 13.75
C SER A 99 6.45 1.77 12.90
N LYS A 100 5.74 0.86 12.24
CA LYS A 100 6.33 -0.16 11.35
C LYS A 100 6.99 0.48 10.12
N ILE A 101 6.35 1.51 9.55
CA ILE A 101 6.86 2.28 8.41
C ILE A 101 8.07 3.12 8.85
N ALA A 102 7.98 3.78 10.00
CA ALA A 102 9.09 4.58 10.53
C ALA A 102 10.33 3.72 10.78
N LEU A 103 10.17 2.48 11.26
CA LEU A 103 11.28 1.56 11.43
C LEU A 103 11.91 1.16 10.10
N ALA A 104 11.11 0.85 9.08
CA ALA A 104 11.62 0.57 7.74
C ALA A 104 12.38 1.77 7.13
N ARG A 105 11.85 2.99 7.30
CA ARG A 105 12.51 4.23 6.82
C ARG A 105 13.83 4.53 7.53
N LYS A 106 14.00 4.12 8.79
CA LYS A 106 15.30 4.25 9.48
C LYS A 106 16.40 3.39 8.83
N LEU A 107 16.04 2.19 8.35
CA LEU A 107 16.97 1.32 7.60
C LEU A 107 17.17 1.80 6.16
N CYS A 108 16.08 2.31 5.58
CA CYS A 108 15.83 2.93 4.28
C CYS A 108 15.97 4.47 4.16
N PRO A 109 17.00 5.20 4.64
CA PRO A 109 16.94 6.66 4.73
C PRO A 109 16.81 7.37 3.37
N GLU A 110 17.24 6.72 2.29
CA GLU A 110 17.05 7.20 0.92
C GLU A 110 15.59 7.16 0.43
N GLY A 111 14.69 6.53 1.19
CA GLY A 111 13.28 6.41 0.86
C GLY A 111 12.96 5.28 -0.12
N PHE A 112 11.69 5.21 -0.48
CA PHE A 112 11.11 4.26 -1.42
C PHE A 112 10.44 5.02 -2.56
N THR A 113 10.36 4.39 -3.72
CA THR A 113 9.69 4.94 -4.91
C THR A 113 8.23 5.29 -4.58
N THR A 114 7.83 6.53 -4.86
CA THR A 114 6.41 6.95 -4.74
C THR A 114 5.53 6.32 -5.81
N PHE A 115 4.23 6.23 -5.58
CA PHE A 115 3.28 5.73 -6.56
C PHE A 115 3.31 6.57 -7.85
N ALA A 116 3.41 7.89 -7.75
CA ALA A 116 3.51 8.77 -8.91
C ALA A 116 4.76 8.46 -9.76
N GLU A 117 5.93 8.32 -9.15
CA GLU A 117 7.17 7.98 -9.85
C GLU A 117 7.12 6.58 -10.47
N TRP A 118 6.55 5.60 -9.75
CA TRP A 118 6.35 4.25 -10.26
C TRP A 118 5.40 4.25 -11.47
N ALA A 119 4.24 4.88 -11.35
CA ALA A 119 3.22 4.91 -12.38
C ALA A 119 3.74 5.60 -13.66
N SER A 120 4.46 6.72 -13.55
CA SER A 120 5.01 7.43 -14.71
C SER A 120 5.96 6.57 -15.57
N ARG A 121 6.63 5.59 -14.96
CA ARG A 121 7.57 4.68 -15.64
C ARG A 121 6.89 3.43 -16.19
N ASN A 122 5.77 3.00 -15.60
CA ASN A 122 5.18 1.69 -15.84
C ASN A 122 3.76 1.72 -16.43
N MET A 123 3.04 2.84 -16.30
CA MET A 123 1.65 3.01 -16.73
C MET A 123 1.55 4.19 -17.71
N LYS A 124 1.80 3.90 -18.99
CA LYS A 124 1.60 4.89 -20.05
C LYS A 124 0.10 5.20 -20.22
N PRO A 125 -0.28 6.47 -20.41
CA PRO A 125 -1.67 6.87 -20.72
C PRO A 125 -2.25 6.18 -21.95
#